data_AF-L5NQY8-F1
#
_entry.id   AF-L5NQY8-F1
#
_cell.length_a   1.000
_cell.length_b   1.000
_cell.length_c   1.000
_cell.angle_alpha   90.00
_cell.angle_beta   90.00
_cell.angle_gamma   90.00
#
_symmetry.space_group_name_H-M   'P 1'
#
loop_
_entity.id
_entity.type
_entity.pdbx_description
1 polymer ?
#
loop_
_entity_poly.entity_id
_entity_poly.type
_entity_poly.pdbx_seq_one_letter_code
_entity_poly.pdbx_strand_id
1 'polypeptide(L)'
;MTEPNHSTDDAPTIHSLDPAALGTDDDPLALGSRSPVGTYALVFDAPEATVEVGALGEHRFPAGAYVYVGSAFGTGGLRRVRRHRRVAAGDHDAR
;
A
#
# COMPACT_ATOMS: atom_id res chain seq x y z
N MET A 1 10.92 -23.47 -22.54
CA MET A 1 10.60 -23.46 -21.11
C MET A 1 11.91 -23.18 -20.40
N THR A 2 12.19 -21.90 -20.16
CA THR A 2 13.43 -21.44 -19.53
C THR A 2 13.03 -20.94 -18.15
N GLU A 3 13.34 -21.72 -17.13
CA GLU A 3 13.19 -21.30 -15.73
C GLU A 3 14.06 -20.06 -15.47
N PRO A 4 13.54 -18.99 -14.85
CA PRO A 4 14.39 -17.86 -14.49
C PRO A 4 15.29 -18.25 -13.31
N ASN A 5 16.58 -17.96 -13.49
CA ASN A 5 17.67 -18.13 -12.54
C ASN A 5 17.41 -17.29 -11.27
N HIS A 6 16.98 -17.93 -10.18
CA HIS A 6 16.94 -17.30 -8.86
C HIS A 6 18.36 -17.28 -8.25
N SER A 7 19.15 -16.27 -8.61
CA SER A 7 20.40 -15.98 -7.89
C SER A 7 20.09 -15.61 -6.44
N THR A 8 20.79 -16.27 -5.53
CA THR A 8 20.49 -16.38 -4.10
C THR A 8 21.01 -15.20 -3.27
N ASP A 9 20.96 -13.97 -3.80
CA ASP A 9 21.47 -12.75 -3.15
C ASP A 9 20.41 -11.63 -2.97
N ASP A 10 19.13 -11.97 -3.18
CA ASP A 10 18.02 -11.00 -3.14
C ASP A 10 17.39 -11.01 -1.74
N ALA A 11 18.12 -10.49 -0.74
CA ALA A 11 17.47 -10.14 0.53
C ALA A 11 16.31 -9.18 0.19
N PRO A 12 15.10 -9.40 0.73
CA PRO A 12 13.96 -8.55 0.39
C PRO A 12 14.31 -7.12 0.73
N THR A 13 14.40 -6.28 -0.30
CA THR A 13 14.68 -4.85 -0.11
C THR A 13 13.43 -4.23 0.51
N ILE A 14 13.55 -3.78 1.77
CA ILE A 14 12.47 -3.12 2.50
C ILE A 14 12.68 -1.60 2.39
N HIS A 15 11.67 -0.92 1.85
CA HIS A 15 11.63 0.54 1.82
C HIS A 15 10.69 1.07 2.90
N SER A 16 11.20 1.96 3.76
CA SER A 16 10.37 2.83 4.61
C SER A 16 10.31 4.19 3.95
N LEU A 17 9.12 4.61 3.53
CA LEU A 17 8.92 5.75 2.64
C LEU A 17 7.93 6.73 3.25
N ASP A 18 8.20 8.02 3.09
CA ASP A 18 7.20 9.06 3.33
C ASP A 18 6.08 8.93 2.26
N PRO A 19 4.82 8.72 2.65
CA PRO A 19 3.70 8.68 1.71
C PRO A 19 3.61 9.93 0.82
N ALA A 20 4.05 11.09 1.29
CA ALA A 20 4.02 12.35 0.55
C ALA A 20 4.94 12.35 -0.68
N ALA A 21 6.04 11.59 -0.65
CA ALA A 21 7.00 11.48 -1.76
C ALA A 21 6.50 10.54 -2.88
N LEU A 22 5.55 9.65 -2.61
CA LEU A 22 5.10 8.66 -3.60
C LEU A 22 4.31 9.31 -4.75
N GLY A 23 4.79 9.14 -5.97
CA GLY A 23 4.18 9.69 -7.18
C GLY A 23 4.54 11.15 -7.50
N THR A 24 5.49 11.74 -6.78
CA THR A 24 6.16 13.00 -7.18
C THR A 24 7.36 12.71 -8.08
N ASP A 25 8.07 13.74 -8.53
CA ASP A 25 9.33 13.56 -9.27
C ASP A 25 10.42 12.89 -8.43
N ASP A 26 10.32 12.95 -7.10
CA ASP A 26 11.22 12.33 -6.13
C ASP A 26 10.74 10.94 -5.66
N ASP A 27 9.77 10.32 -6.35
CA ASP A 27 9.25 9.01 -5.98
C ASP A 27 10.33 7.92 -6.06
N PRO A 28 10.79 7.36 -4.93
CA PRO A 28 11.89 6.41 -4.92
C PRO A 28 11.51 5.06 -5.52
N LEU A 29 10.21 4.78 -5.70
CA LEU A 29 9.70 3.57 -6.35
C LEU A 29 9.24 3.80 -7.78
N ALA A 30 9.27 5.05 -8.26
CA ALA A 30 8.80 5.47 -9.57
C ALA A 30 7.44 4.82 -9.93
N LEU A 31 6.41 5.05 -9.12
CA LEU A 31 5.08 4.43 -9.22
C LEU A 31 4.26 4.95 -10.44
N GLY A 32 4.77 4.65 -11.64
CA GLY A 32 4.20 5.01 -12.94
C GLY A 32 3.58 3.83 -13.68
N SER A 33 3.66 3.85 -15.01
CA SER A 33 3.09 2.81 -15.88
C SER A 33 3.74 1.43 -15.67
N ARG A 34 5.03 1.40 -15.32
CA ARG A 34 5.79 0.18 -15.01
C ARG A 34 6.29 0.22 -13.55
N SER A 35 5.37 -0.01 -12.61
CA SER A 35 5.70 -0.05 -11.18
C SER A 35 6.25 -1.42 -10.76
N PRO A 36 7.16 -1.49 -9.78
CA PRO A 36 7.62 -2.76 -9.20
C PRO A 36 6.45 -3.55 -8.58
N VAL A 37 6.58 -4.88 -8.53
CA VAL A 37 5.65 -5.75 -7.80
C VAL A 37 6.13 -5.96 -6.37
N GLY A 38 5.21 -6.24 -5.45
CA GLY A 38 5.60 -6.55 -4.08
C GLY A 38 4.45 -6.54 -3.09
N THR A 39 4.82 -6.57 -1.81
CA THR A 39 3.93 -6.36 -0.66
C THR A 39 4.17 -4.96 -0.11
N TYR A 40 3.12 -4.30 0.34
CA TYR A 40 3.21 -2.99 0.98
C TYR A 40 2.45 -3.00 2.31
N ALA A 41 2.94 -2.20 3.24
CA ALA A 41 2.29 -1.93 4.51
C ALA A 41 2.05 -0.42 4.60
N LEU A 42 0.79 -0.01 4.79
CA LEU A 42 0.42 1.39 5.03
C LEU A 42 0.16 1.56 6.51
N VAL A 43 0.86 2.49 7.14
CA VAL A 43 0.72 2.79 8.56
C VAL A 43 -0.13 4.05 8.71
N PHE A 44 -1.16 3.97 9.56
CA PHE A 44 -2.08 5.05 9.85
C PHE A 44 -2.06 5.33 11.34
N ASP A 45 -2.10 6.60 11.70
CA ASP A 45 -2.59 7.02 13.01
C ASP A 45 -4.08 7.36 12.85
N ALA A 46 -4.94 6.64 13.56
CA ALA A 46 -6.38 6.74 13.40
C ALA A 46 -7.05 7.19 14.70
N PRO A 47 -8.05 8.09 14.63
CA PRO A 47 -8.91 8.36 15.76
C PRO A 47 -9.81 7.14 16.04
N GLU A 48 -10.44 7.14 17.22
CA GLU A 48 -11.48 6.16 17.50
C GLU A 48 -12.63 6.30 16.50
N ALA A 49 -13.11 5.16 15.98
CA ALA A 49 -14.21 5.10 15.03
C ALA A 49 -15.08 3.86 15.24
N THR A 50 -16.36 3.97 14.90
CA THR A 50 -17.24 2.80 14.73
C THR A 50 -17.57 2.67 13.25
N VAL A 51 -17.29 1.51 12.67
CA VAL A 51 -17.46 1.25 11.24
C VAL A 51 -18.25 -0.03 11.05
N GLU A 52 -19.20 -0.03 10.10
CA GLU A 52 -19.88 -1.25 9.67
C GLU A 52 -18.93 -2.08 8.78
N VAL A 53 -18.59 -3.29 9.22
CA VAL A 53 -17.67 -4.20 8.52
C VAL A 53 -18.44 -5.36 7.89
N GLY A 54 -19.21 -5.08 6.84
CA GLY A 54 -19.95 -6.09 6.09
C GLY A 54 -20.73 -7.05 7.01
N ALA A 55 -20.54 -8.37 6.82
CA ALA A 55 -21.23 -9.39 7.62
C ALA A 55 -20.84 -9.42 9.11
N LEU A 56 -19.74 -8.75 9.49
CA LEU A 56 -19.30 -8.64 10.88
C LEU A 56 -20.09 -7.55 11.65
N GLY A 57 -20.80 -6.66 10.95
CA GLY A 57 -21.62 -5.62 11.55
C GLY A 57 -20.80 -4.45 12.11
N GLU A 58 -21.36 -3.73 13.07
CA GLU A 58 -20.68 -2.57 13.68
C GLU A 58 -19.48 -3.00 14.53
N HIS A 59 -18.32 -2.43 14.21
CA HIS A 59 -17.09 -2.64 14.96
C HIS A 59 -16.49 -1.34 15.42
N ARG A 60 -16.12 -1.30 16.71
CA ARG A 60 -15.34 -0.22 17.31
C ARG A 60 -13.85 -0.45 17.04
N PHE A 61 -13.22 0.56 16.47
CA PHE A 61 -11.78 0.70 16.31
C PHE A 61 -11.31 1.74 17.32
N PRO A 62 -10.56 1.34 18.37
CA PRO A 62 -9.93 2.29 19.28
C PRO A 62 -9.00 3.28 18.56
N ALA A 63 -8.74 4.43 19.16
CA ALA A 63 -7.70 5.33 18.64
C ALA A 63 -6.31 4.66 18.70
N GLY A 64 -5.49 4.86 17.67
CA GLY A 64 -4.11 4.39 17.66
C GLY A 64 -3.58 4.03 16.27
N ALA A 65 -2.44 3.33 16.26
CA ALA A 65 -1.76 2.96 15.03
C ALA A 65 -2.35 1.70 14.40
N TYR A 66 -2.69 1.78 13.11
CA TYR A 66 -3.19 0.66 12.31
C TYR A 66 -2.30 0.42 11.11
N VAL A 67 -2.21 -0.83 10.69
CA VAL A 67 -1.46 -1.22 9.49
C VAL A 67 -2.37 -1.96 8.52
N TYR A 68 -2.44 -1.46 7.29
CA TYR A 68 -3.03 -2.18 6.18
C TYR A 68 -1.93 -2.85 5.35
N VAL A 69 -1.97 -4.18 5.26
CA VAL A 69 -1.04 -4.95 4.45
C VAL A 69 -1.73 -5.44 3.18
N GLY A 70 -1.13 -5.15 2.04
CA GLY A 70 -1.64 -5.54 0.74
C GLY A 70 -0.56 -6.10 -0.17
N SER A 71 -0.98 -6.93 -1.13
CA SER A 71 -0.10 -7.47 -2.17
C SER A 71 -0.38 -6.81 -3.52
N ALA A 72 0.65 -6.73 -4.34
CA ALA A 72 0.63 -6.02 -5.61
C ALA A 72 1.44 -6.74 -6.70
N PHE A 73 1.25 -8.06 -6.82
CA PHE A 73 1.96 -8.89 -7.80
C PHE A 73 1.31 -8.94 -9.19
N GLY A 74 0.19 -8.25 -9.40
CA GLY A 74 -0.47 -8.13 -10.70
C GLY A 74 0.14 -7.04 -11.59
N THR A 75 -0.39 -6.90 -12.81
CA THR A 75 0.08 -5.97 -13.86
C THR A 75 0.20 -4.51 -13.44
N GLY A 76 -0.51 -4.09 -12.38
CA GLY A 76 -0.43 -2.74 -11.84
C GLY A 76 0.74 -2.47 -10.89
N GLY A 77 1.38 -3.51 -10.35
CA GLY A 77 2.43 -3.37 -9.34
C GLY A 77 2.01 -2.51 -8.14
N LEU A 78 3.00 -1.96 -7.46
CA LEU A 78 2.86 -1.05 -6.31
C LEU A 78 2.20 0.29 -6.65
N ARG A 79 1.81 0.56 -7.92
CA ARG A 79 0.96 1.71 -8.27
C ARG A 79 -0.33 1.74 -7.46
N ARG A 80 -0.78 0.59 -6.96
CA ARG A 80 -1.91 0.46 -6.00
C ARG A 80 -1.78 1.43 -4.81
N VAL A 81 -0.56 1.66 -4.31
CA VAL A 81 -0.32 2.58 -3.19
C VAL A 81 -0.75 4.02 -3.51
N ARG A 82 -0.60 4.48 -4.76
CA ARG A 82 -1.08 5.82 -5.17
C ARG A 82 -2.60 5.96 -5.05
N ARG A 83 -3.36 4.89 -5.30
CA ARG A 83 -4.81 4.90 -5.10
C ARG A 83 -5.14 5.04 -3.62
N HIS A 84 -4.48 4.26 -2.76
CA HIS A 84 -4.68 4.35 -1.31
C HIS A 84 -4.34 5.75 -0.78
N ARG A 85 -3.26 6.36 -1.26
CA ARG A 85 -2.90 7.73 -0.90
C ARG A 85 -3.99 8.74 -1.26
N ARG A 86 -4.54 8.70 -2.48
CA ARG A 86 -5.62 9.62 -2.89
C ARG A 86 -6.88 9.48 -2.03
N VAL A 87 -7.22 8.26 -1.65
CA VAL A 87 -8.34 8.00 -0.75
C VAL A 87 -8.04 8.55 0.65
N ALA A 88 -6.84 8.32 1.18
CA ALA A 88 -6.44 8.82 2.50
C ALA A 88 -6.34 10.36 2.54
N ALA A 89 -5.98 11.00 1.43
CA ALA A 89 -5.97 12.47 1.31
C ALA A 89 -7.37 13.08 1.19
N GLY A 90 -8.42 12.27 1.02
CA GLY A 90 -9.77 12.75 0.76
C GLY A 90 -10.01 13.21 -0.69
N ASP A 91 -9.08 12.96 -1.61
CA ASP A 91 -9.23 13.33 -3.01
C ASP A 91 -10.29 12.47 -3.72
N HIS A 92 -10.55 11.26 -3.21
CA HIS A 92 -11.45 10.28 -3.80
C HIS A 92 -12.12 9.45 -2.70
N ASP A 93 -13.40 9.13 -2.88
CA ASP A 93 -14.10 8.21 -1.98
C ASP A 93 -13.57 6.77 -2.11
N ALA A 94 -13.55 6.07 -0.96
CA ALA A 94 -13.33 4.64 -0.88
C ALA A 94 -14.60 3.88 -1.34
N ARG A 95 -15.00 4.06 -2.61
CA ARG A 95 -16.14 3.35 -3.19
C ARG A 95 -15.72 2.34 -4.27
#